data_AF-A0A133UXI9-F1
#
_entry.id   AF-A0A133UXI9-F1
#
_cell.length_a   1.000
_cell.length_b   1.000
_cell.length_c   1.000
_cell.angle_alpha   90.00
_cell.angle_beta   90.00
_cell.angle_gamma   90.00
#
_symmetry.space_group_name_H-M   'P 1'
#
loop_
_entity.id
_entity.type
_entity.pdbx_description
1 polymer ?
#
loop_
_entity_poly.entity_id
_entity_poly.type
_entity_poly.pdbx_seq_one_letter_code
_entity_poly.pdbx_strand_id
1 'polypeptide(L)' 'MGSADWVYFSPEEDEETSLRRAAKLAVKAHIRHNHTNYDQLLSRGVPKGEARLMVSGEIEKALEKWKKPP' A
#
# COMPACT_ATOMS: atom_id res chain seq x y z
N MET A 1 -11.50 23.93 -20.35
CA MET A 1 -10.82 23.84 -19.04
C MET A 1 -10.76 22.35 -18.70
N GLY A 2 -9.55 21.77 -18.74
CA GLY A 2 -9.33 20.33 -18.89
C GLY A 2 -9.74 19.49 -17.68
N SER A 3 -10.37 18.34 -17.95
CA SER A 3 -10.63 17.33 -16.93
C SER A 3 -9.31 16.70 -16.47
N ALA A 4 -9.21 16.48 -15.17
CA ALA A 4 -8.08 15.84 -14.52
C ALA A 4 -8.10 14.31 -14.70
N ASP A 5 -8.50 13.82 -15.88
CA ASP A 5 -8.63 12.38 -16.17
C ASP A 5 -7.30 11.69 -16.53
N TRP A 6 -6.23 12.46 -16.76
CA TRP A 6 -5.02 11.98 -17.45
C TRP A 6 -3.94 11.35 -16.57
N VAL A 7 -4.16 11.14 -15.26
CA VAL A 7 -3.10 10.60 -14.38
C VAL A 7 -3.27 9.12 -14.06
N TYR A 8 -4.40 8.48 -14.43
CA TYR A 8 -4.65 7.07 -14.07
C TYR A 8 -5.23 6.18 -15.17
N PHE A 9 -5.63 6.73 -16.32
CA PHE A 9 -6.22 5.97 -17.41
C PHE A 9 -5.14 5.44 -18.37
N SER A 10 -4.70 4.21 -18.16
CA SER A 10 -4.20 3.38 -19.27
C SER A 10 -5.43 2.68 -19.87
N PRO A 11 -5.86 2.99 -21.11
CA PRO A 11 -7.12 2.49 -21.69
C PRO A 11 -7.15 0.97 -21.94
N GLU A 12 -6.06 0.25 -21.66
CA GLU A 12 -5.99 -1.22 -21.74
C GLU A 12 -6.31 -1.93 -20.40
N GLU A 13 -6.34 -1.20 -19.26
CA GLU A 13 -6.74 -1.79 -17.98
C GLU A 13 -8.20 -1.48 -17.66
N ASP A 14 -8.97 -2.54 -17.43
CA ASP A 14 -10.34 -2.44 -16.91
C ASP A 14 -10.38 -1.63 -15.60
N GLU A 15 -11.34 -0.70 -15.49
CA GLU A 15 -11.45 0.24 -14.38
C GLU A 15 -11.59 -0.47 -13.02
N GLU A 16 -12.31 -1.60 -12.97
CA GLU A 16 -12.44 -2.42 -11.77
C GLU A 16 -11.10 -3.02 -11.37
N THR A 17 -10.30 -3.49 -12.34
CA THR A 17 -8.94 -4.00 -12.10
C THR A 17 -8.03 -2.93 -11.50
N SER A 18 -8.11 -1.71 -12.04
CA SER A 18 -7.34 -0.56 -11.59
C SER A 18 -7.72 -0.10 -10.18
N LEU A 19 -9.02 -0.05 -9.87
CA LEU A 19 -9.55 0.26 -8.53
C LEU A 19 -9.17 -0.82 -7.50
N ARG A 20 -9.29 -2.10 -7.86
CA ARG A 20 -8.86 -3.22 -6.99
C ARG A 20 -7.38 -3.13 -6.66
N ARG A 21 -6.54 -2.74 -7.62
CA ARG A 21 -5.11 -2.52 -7.41
C ARG A 21 -4.86 -1.32 -6.50
N ALA A 22 -5.53 -0.19 -6.73
CA ALA A 22 -5.43 1.00 -5.88
C ALA A 22 -5.83 0.69 -4.43
N ALA A 23 -6.94 -0.01 -4.22
CA ALA A 23 -7.40 -0.43 -2.90
C ALA A 23 -6.36 -1.32 -2.18
N LYS A 24 -5.78 -2.32 -2.88
CA LYS A 24 -4.72 -3.17 -2.32
C LYS A 24 -3.50 -2.35 -1.89
N LEU A 25 -3.10 -1.34 -2.67
CA LEU A 25 -1.98 -0.47 -2.34
C LEU A 25 -2.30 0.44 -1.14
N ALA A 26 -3.51 0.99 -1.08
CA ALA A 26 -3.97 1.82 0.04
C ALA A 26 -3.99 1.03 1.36
N VAL A 27 -4.51 -0.20 1.35
CA VAL A 27 -4.52 -1.08 2.53
C VAL A 27 -3.08 -1.40 2.98
N LYS A 28 -2.19 -1.78 2.05
CA LYS A 28 -0.78 -2.02 2.38
C LYS A 28 -0.09 -0.79 2.97
N ALA A 29 -0.38 0.41 2.44
CA ALA A 29 0.14 1.65 2.97
C ALA A 29 -0.38 1.92 4.39
N HIS A 30 -1.68 1.75 4.63
CA HIS A 30 -2.28 1.90 5.94
C HIS A 30 -1.65 0.96 6.98
N ILE A 31 -1.51 -0.33 6.64
CA ILE A 31 -0.86 -1.32 7.51
C ILE A 31 0.59 -0.93 7.82
N ARG A 32 1.35 -0.55 6.79
CA ARG A 32 2.75 -0.14 6.97
C ARG A 32 2.90 1.02 7.97
N HIS A 33 2.04 2.04 7.92
CA HIS A 33 2.17 3.19 8.80
C HIS A 33 1.60 2.96 10.20
N ASN A 34 0.51 2.20 10.33
CA ASN A 34 -0.22 2.10 11.60
C ASN A 34 0.01 0.80 12.37
N HIS A 35 0.50 -0.25 11.69
CA HIS A 35 0.57 -1.61 12.24
C HIS A 35 1.97 -2.21 12.21
N THR A 36 2.99 -1.43 11.86
CA THR A 36 4.40 -1.84 11.92
C THR A 36 5.26 -0.71 12.50
N ASN A 37 6.55 -0.98 12.71
CA ASN A 37 7.52 0.03 13.15
C ASN A 37 8.07 0.91 12.01
N TYR A 38 7.44 0.95 10.83
CA TYR A 38 7.95 1.65 9.64
C TYR A 38 8.31 3.11 9.92
N ASP A 39 7.44 3.86 10.58
CA ASP A 39 7.68 5.28 10.88
C ASP A 39 8.86 5.48 11.86
N GLN A 40 9.10 4.50 12.74
CA GLN A 40 10.27 4.49 13.63
C GLN A 40 11.56 4.18 12.87
N LEU A 41 11.51 3.31 11.85
CA LEU A 41 12.66 3.06 10.98
C LEU A 41 13.03 4.32 10.20
N LEU A 42 12.03 5.02 9.65
CA LEU A 42 12.25 6.28 8.94
C LEU A 42 12.83 7.36 9.87
N SER A 43 12.35 7.48 11.11
CA SER A 43 12.88 8.47 12.06
C SER A 43 14.32 8.19 12.49
N ARG A 44 14.76 6.93 12.41
CA ARG A 44 16.15 6.51 12.63
C ARG A 44 17.04 6.68 11.39
N GLY A 45 16.51 7.23 10.29
CA GLY A 45 17.26 7.47 9.06
C GLY A 45 17.35 6.26 8.12
N VAL A 46 16.60 5.18 8.37
CA VAL A 46 16.57 4.02 7.47
C VAL A 46 15.96 4.44 6.12
N PRO A 47 16.61 4.14 4.97
CA PRO A 47 16.06 4.46 3.66
C PRO A 47 14.70 3.80 3.43
N LYS A 48 13.79 4.49 2.74
CA LYS A 48 12.41 4.02 2.49
C LYS A 48 12.36 2.62 1.88
N GLY A 49 13.27 2.29 0.95
CA GLY A 49 13.34 0.99 0.30
C GLY A 49 13.65 -0.13 1.29
N GLU A 50 14.67 0.07 2.12
CA GLU A 50 15.08 -0.88 3.17
C GLU A 50 14.00 -1.01 4.26
N ALA A 51 13.46 0.11 4.74
CA ALA A 51 12.38 0.10 5.73
C ALA A 51 11.15 -0.67 5.22
N ARG A 52 10.80 -0.56 3.92
CA ARG A 52 9.72 -1.34 3.31
C ARG A 52 10.02 -2.84 3.26
N LEU A 53 11.27 -3.22 3.00
CA LEU A 53 11.70 -4.62 3.00
C LEU A 53 11.63 -5.21 4.42
N MET A 54 12.14 -4.48 5.42
CA MET A 54 12.16 -4.92 6.82
C MET A 54 10.75 -5.23 7.37
N VAL A 55 9.76 -4.40 7.05
CA VAL A 55 8.39 -4.55 7.56
C VAL A 55 7.49 -5.41 6.67
N SER A 56 7.99 -5.93 5.54
CA SER A 56 7.19 -6.65 4.55
C SER A 56 6.46 -7.86 5.15
N GLY A 57 7.14 -8.65 5.98
CA GLY A 57 6.54 -9.79 6.66
C GLY A 57 5.48 -9.42 7.70
N GLU A 58 5.61 -8.28 8.38
CA GLU A 58 4.56 -7.77 9.29
C GLU A 58 3.31 -7.35 8.53
N ILE A 59 3.50 -6.69 7.37
CA ILE A 59 2.40 -6.31 6.49
C ILE A 59 1.62 -7.55 6.03
N GLU A 60 2.33 -8.60 5.59
CA GLU A 60 1.71 -9.86 5.15
C GLU A 60 0.93 -10.54 6.29
N LYS A 61 1.49 -10.61 7.49
CA LYS A 61 0.80 -11.16 8.67
C LYS A 61 -0.47 -10.39 9.01
N ALA A 62 -0.43 -9.06 8.94
CA ALA A 62 -1.61 -8.22 9.19
C ALA A 62 -2.70 -8.45 8.12
N LEU A 63 -2.31 -8.52 6.84
CA LEU A 63 -3.23 -8.84 5.74
C LEU A 63 -3.88 -10.21 5.93
N GLU A 64 -3.13 -11.25 6.29
CA GLU A 64 -3.68 -12.59 6.54
C GLU A 64 -4.64 -12.61 7.73
N LYS A 65 -4.39 -11.80 8.76
CA LYS A 65 -5.31 -11.65 9.89
C LYS A 65 -6.62 -10.99 9.45
N TRP A 66 -6.56 -9.99 8.58
CA TRP A 66 -7.74 -9.22 8.14
C TRP A 66 -8.60 -9.96 7.10
N LYS A 67 -8.00 -10.88 6.34
CA LYS A 67 -8.75 -11.74 5.41
C LYS A 67 -9.67 -12.74 6.11
N LYS A 68 -9.39 -13.08 7.37
CA LYS A 68 -10.21 -14.02 8.14
C LYS A 68 -11.50 -13.31 8.55
N PRO A 69 -12.68 -13.89 8.26
CA PRO A 69 -13.92 -13.37 8.84
C PRO A 69 -13.85 -13.43 10.38
N PRO A 70 -14.51 -12.49 11.07
CA PRO A 70 -14.52 -12.44 12.54
C PRO A 70 -15.11 -13.70 13.17
#